data_AF-A0A9P6IJH3-F1
#
_entry.id   AF-A0A9P6IJH3-F1
#
_cell.length_a   1.000
_cell.length_b   1.000
_cell.length_c   1.000
_cell.angle_alpha   90.00
_cell.angle_beta   90.00
_cell.angle_gamma   90.00
#
_symmetry.space_group_name_H-M   'P 1'
#
loop_
_entity.id
_entity.type
_entity.pdbx_description
1 polymer ?
#
loop_
_entity_poly.entity_id
_entity_poly.type
_entity_poly.pdbx_seq_one_letter_code
_entity_poly.pdbx_strand_id
1 'polypeptide(L)'
;SEYVATCDERRGFISGFTGSAGLAVVSLDSAALFTDGRYFLQASQQLDPNWTLMKSGLPEVPTWQEYLVKNLPAGSRIGIDPNVFTANRPARPASKLKVLSTKTTGRTHTEKIQQLRQDLEKKGVAGFVVSGLDEVAWLFNLRGSDVHCNPIFFSYAIVTFDYVKLYLQEVSISQDVRDHLGPEVT
;
A
#
# COMPACT_ATOMS: atom_id res chain seq x y z
N SER A 1 12.34 3.91 8.24
CA SER A 1 12.64 3.74 6.80
C SER A 1 11.61 2.82 6.17
N GLU A 2 11.33 2.97 4.87
CA GLU A 2 10.42 2.06 4.15
C GLU A 2 11.08 0.70 3.88
N TYR A 3 12.37 0.72 3.54
CA TYR A 3 13.24 -0.46 3.53
C TYR A 3 14.20 -0.35 4.71
N VAL A 4 14.34 -1.45 5.44
CA VAL A 4 15.10 -1.52 6.69
C VAL A 4 16.38 -2.31 6.43
N ALA A 5 17.50 -1.94 7.05
CA ALA A 5 18.72 -2.74 6.96
C ALA A 5 18.50 -4.09 7.63
N THR A 6 19.18 -5.15 7.16
CA THR A 6 19.00 -6.53 7.67
C THR A 6 19.15 -6.64 9.19
N CYS A 7 20.04 -5.85 9.82
CA CYS A 7 20.20 -5.82 11.27
C CYS A 7 18.97 -5.30 12.04
N ASP A 8 18.09 -4.56 11.39
CA ASP A 8 16.89 -3.96 11.96
C ASP A 8 15.59 -4.69 11.50
N GLU A 9 15.70 -5.77 10.73
CA GLU A 9 14.58 -6.63 10.29
C GLU A 9 14.06 -7.56 11.41
N ARG A 10 13.94 -7.03 12.63
CA ARG A 10 13.60 -7.77 13.86
C ARG A 10 12.26 -8.50 13.75
N ARG A 11 11.27 -7.87 13.11
CA ARG A 11 9.95 -8.48 12.85
C ARG A 11 10.06 -9.69 11.93
N GLY A 12 10.87 -9.58 10.87
CA GLY A 12 11.15 -10.71 9.96
C GLY A 12 11.84 -11.85 10.70
N PHE A 13 12.82 -11.54 11.55
CA PHE A 13 13.52 -12.53 12.37
C PHE A 13 12.59 -13.34 13.28
N ILE A 14 11.63 -12.70 13.97
CA ILE A 14 10.75 -13.41 14.91
C ILE A 14 9.56 -14.13 14.25
N SER A 15 9.14 -13.71 13.05
CA SER A 15 7.89 -14.20 12.42
C SER A 15 8.09 -14.95 11.11
N GLY A 16 9.27 -14.88 10.50
CA GLY A 16 9.50 -15.33 9.13
C GLY A 16 8.91 -14.42 8.04
N PHE A 17 8.12 -13.39 8.41
CA PHE A 17 7.46 -12.50 7.45
C PHE A 17 8.38 -11.38 6.93
N THR A 18 8.64 -11.41 5.62
CA THR A 18 9.61 -10.53 4.94
C THR A 18 9.00 -9.34 4.20
N GLY A 19 7.68 -9.11 4.28
CA GLY A 19 7.05 -7.95 3.63
C GLY A 19 7.52 -6.62 4.25
N SER A 20 7.58 -5.53 3.50
CA SER A 20 8.17 -4.29 4.04
C SER A 20 7.34 -3.62 5.15
N ALA A 21 6.02 -3.89 5.22
CA ALA A 21 5.13 -3.30 6.22
C ALA A 21 4.48 -4.35 7.12
N GLY A 22 4.52 -4.11 8.44
CA GLY A 22 3.77 -4.89 9.42
C GLY A 22 4.18 -4.60 10.86
N LEU A 23 3.29 -4.93 11.80
CA LEU A 23 3.49 -4.80 13.25
C LEU A 23 3.23 -6.15 13.90
N ALA A 24 4.19 -6.63 14.69
CA ALA A 24 4.03 -7.84 15.48
C ALA A 24 3.64 -7.50 16.91
N VAL A 25 2.61 -8.17 17.43
CA VAL A 25 2.25 -8.19 18.85
C VAL A 25 2.56 -9.58 19.36
N VAL A 26 3.42 -9.67 20.38
CA VAL A 26 3.77 -10.94 21.03
C VAL A 26 3.42 -10.82 22.50
N SER A 27 2.69 -11.82 22.99
CA SER A 27 2.32 -11.98 24.40
C SER A 27 2.90 -13.30 24.93
N LEU A 28 2.54 -13.68 26.16
CA LEU A 28 3.04 -14.93 26.74
C LEU A 28 2.47 -16.18 26.06
N ASP A 29 1.29 -16.08 25.45
CA ASP A 29 0.52 -17.21 24.93
C ASP A 29 0.05 -17.03 23.47
N SER A 30 0.25 -15.86 22.87
CA SER A 30 -0.17 -15.58 21.50
C SER A 30 0.77 -14.63 20.76
N ALA A 31 0.85 -14.82 19.44
CA ALA A 31 1.54 -13.91 18.52
C ALA A 31 0.60 -13.50 17.38
N ALA A 32 0.53 -12.20 17.09
CA ALA A 32 -0.30 -11.64 16.04
C ALA A 32 0.52 -10.73 15.13
N LEU A 33 0.37 -10.88 13.81
CA LEU A 33 1.02 -10.02 12.82
C LEU A 33 -0.03 -9.18 12.09
N PHE A 34 0.05 -7.86 12.24
CA PHE A 34 -0.76 -6.89 11.53
C PHE A 34 -0.03 -6.42 10.28
N THR A 35 -0.63 -6.60 9.11
CA THR A 35 -0.10 -6.05 7.84
C THR A 35 -1.23 -5.54 6.95
N ASP A 36 -0.92 -4.81 5.89
CA ASP A 36 -1.89 -4.26 4.95
C ASP A 36 -2.10 -5.16 3.70
N GLY A 37 -3.08 -4.80 2.87
CA GLY A 37 -3.55 -5.61 1.75
C GLY A 37 -2.49 -6.08 0.76
N ARG A 38 -1.37 -5.36 0.63
CA ARG A 38 -0.24 -5.76 -0.23
C ARG A 38 0.36 -7.11 0.17
N TYR A 39 0.25 -7.46 1.46
CA TYR A 39 0.98 -8.57 2.05
C TYR A 39 0.10 -9.68 2.60
N PHE A 40 -1.23 -9.63 2.44
CA PHE A 40 -2.12 -10.66 2.99
C PHE A 40 -1.76 -12.07 2.52
N LEU A 41 -1.55 -12.23 1.20
CA LEU A 41 -1.17 -13.52 0.63
C LEU A 41 0.24 -13.93 1.08
N GLN A 42 1.22 -13.03 0.98
CA GLN A 42 2.59 -13.29 1.40
C GLN A 42 2.66 -13.71 2.88
N ALA A 43 2.01 -12.98 3.77
CA ALA A 43 1.98 -13.28 5.19
C ALA A 43 1.32 -14.64 5.47
N SER A 44 0.23 -14.97 4.77
CA SER A 44 -0.43 -16.28 4.94
C SER A 44 0.44 -17.47 4.54
N GLN A 45 1.45 -17.26 3.68
CA GLN A 45 2.37 -18.30 3.22
C GLN A 45 3.65 -18.37 4.05
N GLN A 46 4.09 -17.24 4.63
CA GLN A 46 5.35 -17.13 5.36
C GLN A 46 5.21 -17.36 6.87
N LEU A 47 4.05 -17.07 7.45
CA LEU A 47 3.79 -17.25 8.87
C LEU A 47 3.59 -18.72 9.22
N ASP A 48 4.17 -19.15 10.34
CA ASP A 48 3.90 -20.46 10.92
C ASP A 48 2.58 -20.47 11.73
N PRO A 49 2.07 -21.65 12.15
CA PRO A 49 0.80 -21.76 12.88
C PRO A 49 0.73 -21.06 14.25
N ASN A 50 1.85 -20.63 14.83
CA ASN A 50 1.85 -19.90 16.10
C ASN A 50 1.43 -18.43 15.91
N TRP A 51 1.39 -17.95 14.66
CA TRP A 51 1.05 -16.57 14.34
C TRP A 51 -0.37 -16.44 13.83
N THR A 52 -1.10 -15.47 14.39
CA THR A 52 -2.40 -15.03 13.87
C THR A 52 -2.20 -13.86 12.90
N LEU A 53 -2.60 -14.03 11.64
CA LEU A 53 -2.56 -12.97 10.64
C LEU A 53 -3.73 -12.00 10.82
N MET A 54 -3.42 -10.73 11.09
CA MET A 54 -4.37 -9.64 11.24
C MET A 54 -4.36 -8.76 9.98
N LYS A 55 -5.40 -8.88 9.15
CA LYS A 55 -5.55 -8.19 7.85
C LYS A 55 -5.98 -6.73 8.03
N SER A 56 -5.01 -5.86 8.28
CA SER A 56 -5.26 -4.44 8.62
C SER A 56 -6.01 -3.70 7.52
N GLY A 57 -6.98 -2.88 7.91
CA GLY A 57 -7.79 -2.06 7.00
C GLY A 57 -9.10 -2.71 6.56
N LEU A 58 -9.36 -3.97 6.94
CA LEU A 58 -10.68 -4.57 6.80
C LEU A 58 -11.59 -4.15 7.97
N PRO A 59 -12.89 -3.88 7.73
CA PRO A 59 -13.82 -3.40 8.77
C PRO A 59 -13.94 -4.31 9.99
N GLU A 60 -13.79 -5.63 9.80
CA GLU A 60 -13.90 -6.64 10.85
C GLU A 60 -12.62 -6.85 11.68
N VAL A 61 -11.49 -6.29 11.23
CA VAL A 61 -10.19 -6.50 11.89
C VAL A 61 -9.89 -5.30 12.79
N PRO A 62 -9.73 -5.51 14.11
CA PRO A 62 -9.42 -4.43 15.03
C PRO A 62 -8.03 -3.84 14.76
N THR A 63 -7.83 -2.60 15.18
CA THR A 63 -6.48 -2.05 15.31
C THR A 63 -5.66 -2.84 16.34
N TRP A 64 -4.33 -2.76 16.28
CA TRP A 64 -3.48 -3.44 17.25
C TRP A 64 -3.70 -2.93 18.68
N GLN A 65 -4.09 -1.67 18.85
CA GLN A 65 -4.44 -1.10 20.15
C GLN A 65 -5.73 -1.73 20.70
N GLU A 66 -6.79 -1.80 19.89
CA GLU A 66 -8.04 -2.44 20.27
C GLU A 66 -7.83 -3.93 20.55
N TYR A 67 -6.98 -4.59 19.77
CA TYR A 67 -6.57 -5.97 20.02
C TYR A 67 -5.90 -6.11 21.40
N LEU A 68 -4.96 -5.24 21.76
CA LEU A 68 -4.31 -5.28 23.08
C LEU A 68 -5.32 -5.03 24.20
N VAL A 69 -6.17 -4.01 24.08
CA VAL A 69 -7.20 -3.68 25.09
C VAL A 69 -8.17 -4.84 25.28
N LYS A 70 -8.51 -5.57 24.22
CA LYS A 70 -9.43 -6.71 24.28
C LYS A 70 -8.79 -7.98 24.85
N ASN A 71 -7.51 -8.23 24.55
CA ASN A 71 -6.86 -9.50 24.88
C ASN A 71 -5.99 -9.44 26.15
N LEU A 72 -5.64 -8.26 26.66
CA LEU A 72 -4.81 -8.12 27.85
C LEU A 72 -5.65 -7.79 29.11
N PRO A 73 -5.36 -8.43 30.26
CA PRO A 73 -5.96 -8.06 31.54
C PRO A 73 -5.65 -6.61 31.94
N ALA A 74 -6.53 -6.00 32.72
CA ALA A 74 -6.29 -4.69 33.31
C ALA A 74 -5.01 -4.71 34.17
N GLY A 75 -4.18 -3.67 34.05
CA GLY A 75 -2.88 -3.58 34.75
C GLY A 75 -1.71 -4.26 34.02
N SER A 76 -1.94 -4.84 32.83
CA SER A 76 -0.87 -5.39 32.00
C SER A 76 0.15 -4.33 31.58
N ARG A 77 1.41 -4.74 31.44
CA ARG A 77 2.52 -3.88 30.99
C ARG A 77 2.88 -4.22 29.55
N ILE A 78 2.89 -3.22 28.68
CA ILE A 78 3.22 -3.36 27.26
C ILE A 78 4.61 -2.75 27.02
N GLY A 79 5.53 -3.55 26.51
CA GLY A 79 6.87 -3.12 26.13
C GLY A 79 6.92 -2.66 24.67
N ILE A 80 7.51 -1.49 24.42
CA ILE A 80 7.71 -0.95 23.07
C ILE A 80 9.12 -0.34 23.04
N ASP A 81 9.89 -0.58 21.97
CA ASP A 81 11.16 0.11 21.75
C ASP A 81 10.88 1.57 21.31
N PRO A 82 11.24 2.58 22.13
CA PRO A 82 10.93 3.98 21.86
C PRO A 82 11.69 4.54 20.64
N ASN A 83 12.77 3.89 20.18
CA ASN A 83 13.56 4.38 19.05
C ASN A 83 12.89 4.07 17.70
N VAL A 84 12.01 3.08 17.66
CA VAL A 84 11.36 2.60 16.43
C VAL A 84 9.85 2.79 16.44
N PHE A 85 9.32 3.43 17.48
CA PHE A 85 7.89 3.66 17.65
C PHE A 85 7.59 5.14 17.85
N THR A 86 6.81 5.72 16.94
CA THR A 86 6.40 7.12 17.06
C THR A 86 5.20 7.22 17.99
N ALA A 87 5.26 8.10 19.00
CA ALA A 87 4.17 8.33 19.94
C ALA A 87 2.86 8.73 19.24
N ASN A 88 2.97 9.55 18.19
CA ASN A 88 1.85 9.92 17.32
C ASN A 88 2.18 9.50 15.89
N ARG A 89 1.38 8.57 15.34
CA ARG A 89 1.53 8.19 13.93
C ARG A 89 1.14 9.39 13.06
N PRO A 90 2.05 9.94 12.22
CA PRO A 90 1.69 10.99 11.30
C PRO A 90 0.67 10.46 10.28
N ALA A 91 -0.21 11.34 9.81
CA ALA A 91 -1.13 11.00 8.73
C ALA A 91 -0.35 10.52 7.51
N ARG A 92 -0.95 9.62 6.72
CA ARG A 92 -0.35 9.19 5.45
C ARG A 92 -0.14 10.43 4.58
N PRO A 93 1.06 10.65 4.03
CA PRO A 93 1.30 11.74 3.09
C PRO A 93 0.27 11.71 1.94
N ALA A 94 -0.22 12.88 1.58
CA ALA A 94 -1.18 13.08 0.50
C ALA A 94 -0.81 14.36 -0.25
N SER A 95 0.38 14.35 -0.82
CA SER A 95 0.94 15.49 -1.55
C SER A 95 0.13 15.78 -2.81
N LYS A 96 0.11 17.06 -3.23
CA LYS A 96 -0.55 17.44 -4.48
C LYS A 96 0.14 16.80 -5.68
N LEU A 97 -0.64 16.17 -6.54
CA LEU A 97 -0.13 15.50 -7.74
C LEU A 97 0.26 16.51 -8.81
N LYS A 98 1.19 16.11 -9.68
CA LYS A 98 1.64 16.89 -10.84
C LYS A 98 1.43 16.09 -12.11
N VAL A 99 0.82 16.72 -13.11
CA VAL A 99 0.67 16.17 -14.45
C VAL A 99 1.98 16.33 -15.24
N LEU A 100 2.42 15.27 -15.90
CA LEU A 100 3.52 15.32 -16.85
C LEU A 100 3.01 15.44 -18.28
N SER A 101 3.51 16.45 -19.00
CA SER A 101 3.17 16.65 -20.41
C SER A 101 3.72 15.55 -21.32
N THR A 102 3.08 15.34 -22.47
CA THR A 102 3.53 14.41 -23.50
C THR A 102 4.89 14.77 -24.09
N LYS A 103 5.31 16.04 -24.03
CA LYS A 103 6.68 16.45 -24.39
C LYS A 103 7.74 15.75 -23.52
N THR A 104 7.41 15.44 -22.27
CA THR A 104 8.30 14.76 -21.33
C THR A 104 8.11 13.25 -21.38
N THR A 105 6.87 12.77 -21.50
CA THR A 105 6.53 11.34 -21.36
C THR A 105 6.49 10.58 -22.69
N GLY A 106 6.45 11.29 -23.82
CA GLY A 106 6.40 10.74 -25.18
C GLY A 106 5.04 10.15 -25.58
N ARG A 107 4.15 9.84 -24.64
CA ARG A 107 2.82 9.23 -24.87
C ARG A 107 1.81 9.70 -23.82
N THR A 108 0.56 9.85 -24.24
CA THR A 108 -0.60 10.10 -23.36
C THR A 108 -0.89 8.90 -22.46
N HIS A 109 -1.66 9.09 -21.38
CA HIS A 109 -2.12 7.98 -20.54
C HIS A 109 -3.13 7.10 -21.29
N THR A 110 -4.01 7.70 -22.10
CA THR A 110 -4.97 6.99 -22.95
C THR A 110 -4.28 6.02 -23.91
N GLU A 111 -3.18 6.43 -24.58
CA GLU A 111 -2.40 5.54 -25.45
C GLU A 111 -1.73 4.39 -24.69
N LYS A 112 -1.32 4.62 -23.43
CA LYS A 112 -0.72 3.58 -22.58
C LYS A 112 -1.78 2.58 -22.10
N ILE A 113 -2.96 3.06 -21.71
CA ILE A 113 -4.10 2.23 -21.33
C ILE A 113 -4.56 1.37 -22.51
N GLN A 114 -4.61 1.95 -23.72
CA GLN A 114 -4.98 1.19 -24.92
C GLN A 114 -3.94 0.11 -25.23
N GLN A 115 -2.65 0.41 -25.09
CA GLN A 115 -1.60 -0.60 -25.25
C GLN A 115 -1.75 -1.72 -24.21
N LEU A 116 -2.00 -1.36 -22.96
CA LEU A 116 -2.21 -2.34 -21.88
C LEU A 116 -3.39 -3.25 -22.23
N ARG A 117 -4.53 -2.71 -22.66
CA ARG A 117 -5.71 -3.50 -23.08
C ARG A 117 -5.39 -4.50 -24.21
N GLN A 118 -4.62 -4.09 -25.22
CA GLN A 118 -4.17 -5.00 -26.27
C GLN A 118 -3.33 -6.15 -25.71
N ASP A 119 -2.50 -5.88 -24.71
CA ASP A 119 -1.66 -6.90 -24.09
C ASP A 119 -2.48 -7.82 -23.15
N LEU A 120 -3.55 -7.31 -22.54
CA LEU A 120 -4.53 -8.13 -21.81
C LEU A 120 -5.25 -9.10 -22.73
N GLU A 121 -5.69 -8.62 -23.90
CA GLU A 121 -6.38 -9.43 -24.92
C GLU A 121 -5.48 -10.56 -25.43
N LYS A 122 -4.22 -10.25 -25.80
CA LYS A 122 -3.23 -11.25 -26.24
C LYS A 122 -2.97 -12.33 -25.18
N LYS A 123 -3.06 -11.97 -23.90
CA LYS A 123 -2.85 -12.88 -22.76
C LYS A 123 -4.14 -13.59 -22.31
N GLY A 124 -5.29 -13.25 -22.88
CA GLY A 124 -6.59 -13.83 -22.50
C GLY A 124 -7.00 -13.51 -21.06
N VAL A 125 -6.57 -12.36 -20.51
CA VAL A 125 -6.91 -11.93 -19.14
C VAL A 125 -7.94 -10.80 -19.14
N ALA A 126 -8.86 -10.81 -18.18
CA ALA A 126 -9.98 -9.88 -18.13
C ALA A 126 -9.61 -8.45 -17.64
N GLY A 127 -8.46 -8.31 -16.98
CA GLY A 127 -8.06 -7.06 -16.35
C GLY A 127 -6.70 -7.14 -15.70
N PHE A 128 -6.23 -6.00 -15.21
CA PHE A 128 -4.95 -5.88 -14.52
C PHE A 128 -5.08 -4.94 -13.31
N VAL A 129 -4.57 -5.40 -12.18
CA VAL A 129 -4.44 -4.60 -10.96
C VAL A 129 -3.02 -4.03 -10.92
N VAL A 130 -2.92 -2.71 -11.01
CA VAL A 130 -1.64 -1.98 -10.95
C VAL A 130 -1.38 -1.62 -9.48
N SER A 131 -0.39 -2.27 -8.87
CA SER A 131 -0.01 -2.05 -7.48
C SER A 131 1.37 -1.43 -7.30
N GLY A 132 2.22 -1.43 -8.33
CA GLY A 132 3.48 -0.68 -8.32
C GLY A 132 3.19 0.82 -8.37
N LEU A 133 3.65 1.60 -7.39
CA LEU A 133 3.37 3.04 -7.34
C LEU A 133 4.02 3.80 -8.51
N ASP A 134 5.19 3.34 -8.94
CA ASP A 134 5.89 3.81 -10.13
C ASP A 134 5.15 3.44 -11.43
N GLU A 135 4.55 2.24 -11.49
CA GLU A 135 3.71 1.81 -12.60
C GLU A 135 2.44 2.66 -12.71
N VAL A 136 1.76 2.93 -11.59
CA VAL A 136 0.59 3.83 -11.55
C VAL A 136 1.01 5.24 -12.00
N ALA A 137 2.08 5.79 -11.42
CA ALA A 137 2.60 7.10 -11.80
C ALA A 137 2.96 7.17 -13.30
N TRP A 138 3.55 6.12 -13.85
CA TRP A 138 3.88 6.05 -15.28
C TRP A 138 2.63 5.91 -16.16
N LEU A 139 1.69 5.04 -15.82
CA LEU A 139 0.50 4.74 -16.62
C LEU A 139 -0.36 5.99 -16.80
N PHE A 140 -0.55 6.78 -15.74
CA PHE A 140 -1.40 7.98 -15.75
C PHE A 140 -0.66 9.28 -16.05
N ASN A 141 0.66 9.25 -16.31
CA ASN A 141 1.50 10.46 -16.46
C ASN A 141 1.41 11.41 -15.24
N LEU A 142 1.34 10.86 -14.03
CA LEU A 142 1.25 11.63 -12.79
C LEU A 142 2.50 11.45 -11.94
N ARG A 143 2.85 12.45 -11.14
CA ARG A 143 3.92 12.36 -10.12
C ARG A 143 3.44 12.95 -8.79
N GLY A 144 4.00 12.44 -7.71
CA GLY A 144 3.74 12.93 -6.35
C GLY A 144 5.03 13.07 -5.56
N SER A 145 4.90 13.28 -4.26
CA SER A 145 6.04 13.37 -3.33
C SER A 145 5.70 12.71 -1.99
N ASP A 146 4.90 11.64 -2.00
CA ASP A 146 4.48 10.95 -0.77
C ASP A 146 5.62 10.12 -0.16
N VAL A 147 6.57 9.70 -1.00
CA VAL A 147 7.76 8.94 -0.60
C VAL A 147 8.99 9.81 -0.78
N HIS A 148 9.80 9.96 0.26
CA HIS A 148 11.01 10.78 0.20
C HIS A 148 11.94 10.28 -0.91
N CYS A 149 12.47 11.21 -1.71
CA CYS A 149 13.33 10.96 -2.88
C CYS A 149 12.71 10.17 -4.05
N ASN A 150 11.48 9.68 -3.95
CA ASN A 150 10.80 8.96 -5.02
C ASN A 150 9.56 9.77 -5.45
N PRO A 151 9.44 10.22 -6.73
CA PRO A 151 8.36 11.11 -7.15
C PRO A 151 7.03 10.37 -7.40
N ILE A 152 6.61 9.56 -6.43
CA ILE A 152 5.45 8.66 -6.47
C ILE A 152 4.43 9.05 -5.38
N PHE A 153 3.21 8.51 -5.50
CA PHE A 153 2.08 8.79 -4.63
C PHE A 153 1.32 7.51 -4.30
N PHE A 154 0.77 7.42 -3.09
CA PHE A 154 0.05 6.22 -2.64
C PHE A 154 -1.24 6.02 -3.45
N SER A 155 -1.29 4.97 -4.25
CA SER A 155 -2.40 4.69 -5.15
C SER A 155 -2.43 3.22 -5.60
N TYR A 156 -3.58 2.81 -6.15
CA TYR A 156 -3.76 1.56 -6.90
C TYR A 156 -4.64 1.83 -8.10
N ALA A 157 -4.50 1.05 -9.17
CA ALA A 157 -5.42 1.14 -10.29
C ALA A 157 -5.93 -0.23 -10.74
N ILE A 158 -7.13 -0.24 -11.30
CA ILE A 158 -7.71 -1.40 -11.96
C ILE A 158 -8.02 -1.00 -13.39
N VAL A 159 -7.42 -1.73 -14.34
CA VAL A 159 -7.68 -1.56 -15.78
C VAL A 159 -8.38 -2.80 -16.28
N THR A 160 -9.56 -2.62 -16.86
CA THR A 160 -10.32 -3.64 -17.58
C THR A 160 -10.64 -3.16 -18.99
N PHE A 161 -11.31 -4.00 -19.79
CA PHE A 161 -11.83 -3.57 -21.08
C PHE A 161 -12.91 -2.49 -20.95
N ASP A 162 -13.73 -2.55 -19.89
CA ASP A 162 -14.90 -1.68 -19.72
C ASP A 162 -14.61 -0.40 -18.93
N TYR A 163 -13.69 -0.47 -17.96
CA TYR A 163 -13.41 0.66 -17.06
C TYR A 163 -11.95 0.76 -16.65
N VAL A 164 -11.57 1.96 -16.24
CA VAL A 164 -10.32 2.26 -15.54
C VAL A 164 -10.65 2.95 -14.22
N LYS A 165 -10.21 2.37 -13.11
CA LYS A 165 -10.40 2.94 -11.77
C LYS A 165 -9.08 3.27 -11.12
N LEU A 166 -8.93 4.50 -10.61
CA LEU A 166 -7.74 4.97 -9.91
C LEU A 166 -8.09 5.30 -8.45
N TYR A 167 -7.59 4.49 -7.53
CA TYR A 167 -7.81 4.65 -6.10
C TYR A 167 -6.65 5.43 -5.47
N LEU A 168 -6.95 6.62 -4.93
CA LEU A 168 -5.99 7.48 -4.23
C LEU A 168 -6.71 8.44 -3.27
N GLN A 169 -5.96 9.24 -2.51
CA GLN A 169 -6.56 10.17 -1.55
C GLN A 169 -7.11 11.41 -2.26
N GLU A 170 -8.42 11.68 -2.12
CA GLU A 170 -9.12 12.80 -2.78
C GLU A 170 -8.41 14.15 -2.59
N VAL A 171 -7.83 14.37 -1.41
CA VAL A 171 -7.12 15.60 -1.07
C VAL A 171 -5.87 15.86 -1.92
N SER A 172 -5.30 14.83 -2.56
CA SER A 172 -4.15 14.97 -3.46
C SER A 172 -4.53 15.42 -4.87
N ILE A 173 -5.81 15.34 -5.25
CA ILE A 173 -6.30 15.69 -6.59
C ILE A 173 -6.57 17.19 -6.68
N SER A 174 -6.08 17.81 -7.76
CA SER A 174 -6.37 19.17 -8.18
C SER A 174 -7.18 19.16 -9.49
N GLN A 175 -7.77 20.31 -9.87
CA GLN A 175 -8.63 20.38 -11.05
C GLN A 175 -7.89 20.02 -12.35
N ASP A 176 -6.64 20.46 -12.51
CA ASP A 176 -5.79 20.13 -13.65
C ASP A 176 -5.54 18.61 -13.78
N VAL A 177 -5.46 17.91 -12.65
CA VAL A 177 -5.33 16.44 -12.64
C VAL A 177 -6.63 15.77 -13.08
N ARG A 178 -7.79 16.31 -12.67
CA ARG A 178 -9.10 15.80 -13.13
C ARG A 178 -9.28 16.02 -14.63
N ASP A 179 -8.93 17.20 -15.10
CA ASP A 179 -9.04 17.56 -16.52
C ASP A 179 -8.10 16.70 -17.38
N HIS A 180 -6.89 16.41 -16.88
CA HIS A 180 -5.93 15.51 -17.53
C HIS A 180 -6.42 14.07 -17.59
N LEU A 181 -6.96 13.53 -16.49
CA LEU A 181 -7.42 12.15 -16.42
C LEU A 181 -8.67 11.91 -17.29
N GLY A 182 -9.56 12.90 -17.36
CA GLY A 182 -10.79 12.84 -18.11
C GLY A 182 -11.83 11.87 -17.52
N PRO A 183 -13.01 11.74 -18.16
CA PRO A 183 -14.11 10.93 -17.63
C PRO A 183 -13.86 9.40 -17.72
N GLU A 184 -12.86 8.96 -18.49
CA GLU A 184 -12.54 7.55 -18.69
C GLU A 184 -11.83 6.91 -17.49
N VAL A 185 -11.20 7.74 -16.63
CA VAL A 185 -10.51 7.30 -15.42
C VAL A 185 -11.29 7.82 -14.21
N THR A 186 -11.95 6.90 -13.52
CA THR A 186 -12.80 7.22 -12.35
C THR A 186 -12.12 6.91 -11.03
#